data_AF-U7US04-F1
#
_entry.id   AF-U7US04-F1
#
_cell.length_a   1.000
_cell.length_b   1.000
_cell.length_c   1.000
_cell.angle_alpha   90.00
_cell.angle_beta   90.00
_cell.angle_gamma   90.00
#
_symmetry.space_group_name_H-M   'P 1'
#
loop_
_entity.id
_entity.type
_entity.pdbx_description
1 polymer ?
#
loop_
_entity_poly.entity_id
_entity_poly.type
_entity_poly.pdbx_seq_one_letter_code
_entity_poly.pdbx_strand_id
1 'polypeptide(L)' 'MKARVLVEFYDLKADELRSVGDTFELSPERFDEIMKRGGEWLEEVKTEPKKAGAKNDGGRTKKA' A
#
# COMPACT_ATOMS: atom_id res chain seq x y z
N MET A 1 -6.65 -6.68 -6.33
CA MET A 1 -6.11 -6.47 -4.96
C MET A 1 -5.17 -5.29 -4.98
N LYS A 2 -4.84 -4.70 -3.83
CA LYS A 2 -3.77 -3.70 -3.74
C LYS A 2 -2.50 -4.36 -3.22
N ALA A 3 -1.38 -4.06 -3.85
CA ALA A 3 -0.07 -4.44 -3.34
C ALA A 3 0.83 -3.23 -3.19
N ARG A 4 1.77 -3.34 -2.27
CA ARG A 4 2.83 -2.36 -2.04
C ARG A 4 4.16 -2.96 -2.45
N VAL A 5 4.95 -2.16 -3.15
CA VAL A 5 6.30 -2.52 -3.57
C VAL A 5 7.24 -2.47 -2.35
N LEU A 6 7.88 -3.59 -2.03
CA LEU A 6 8.92 -3.69 -0.99
C LEU A 6 10.33 -3.51 -1.57
N VAL A 7 10.54 -3.94 -2.81
CA VAL A 7 11.83 -3.89 -3.52
C VAL A 7 11.62 -3.26 -4.87
N GLU A 8 12.50 -2.36 -5.30
CA GLU A 8 12.39 -1.76 -6.62
C GLU A 8 12.58 -2.82 -7.71
N PHE A 9 11.63 -2.91 -8.64
CA PHE A 9 11.72 -3.81 -9.78
C PHE A 9 11.11 -3.19 -11.02
N TYR A 10 11.57 -3.64 -12.19
CA TYR A 10 11.00 -3.25 -13.46
C TYR A 10 9.92 -4.25 -13.87
N ASP A 11 8.67 -3.78 -14.01
CA ASP A 11 7.58 -4.62 -14.49
C ASP A 11 7.64 -4.70 -16.01
N LEU A 12 8.18 -5.79 -16.53
CA LEU A 12 8.31 -6.03 -17.97
C LEU A 12 6.97 -6.08 -18.72
N LYS A 13 5.84 -6.31 -18.05
CA LYS A 13 4.52 -6.31 -18.71
C LYS A 13 3.84 -4.96 -18.66
N ALA A 14 4.07 -4.18 -17.62
CA ALA A 14 3.59 -2.80 -17.54
C ALA A 14 4.54 -1.81 -18.23
N ASP A 15 5.76 -2.25 -18.55
CA ASP A 15 6.88 -1.42 -19.02
C ASP A 15 7.11 -0.20 -18.10
N GLU A 16 7.09 -0.46 -16.79
CA GLU A 16 7.13 0.58 -15.76
C GLU A 16 8.09 0.18 -14.63
N LEU A 17 8.88 1.15 -14.17
CA LEU A 17 9.73 0.98 -13.00
C LEU A 17 8.89 1.20 -11.72
N ARG A 18 8.77 0.15 -10.91
CA ARG A 18 8.05 0.18 -9.64
C ARG A 18 9.04 0.40 -8.51
N SER A 19 9.01 1.58 -7.92
CA SER A 19 9.89 1.94 -6.81
C SER A 19 9.34 1.50 -5.45
N VAL A 20 10.24 1.31 -4.48
CA VAL A 20 9.89 0.91 -3.11
C VAL A 20 8.89 1.87 -2.48
N GLY A 21 7.83 1.33 -1.90
CA GLY A 21 6.76 2.08 -1.26
C GLY A 21 5.60 2.45 -2.17
N ASP A 22 5.73 2.26 -3.49
CA ASP A 22 4.63 2.47 -4.43
C ASP A 22 3.50 1.46 -4.18
N THR A 23 2.27 1.88 -4.44
CA THR A 23 1.07 1.04 -4.24
C THR A 23 0.22 1.04 -5.48
N PHE A 24 -0.09 -0.15 -6.00
CA PHE A 24 -0.84 -0.29 -7.23
C PHE A 24 -1.84 -1.46 -7.15
N GLU A 25 -2.85 -1.40 -8.01
CA GLU A 25 -3.86 -2.45 -8.12
C GLU A 25 -3.45 -3.46 -9.17
N LEU A 26 -3.50 -4.74 -8.78
CA LEU A 26 -3.19 -5.85 -9.66
C LEU A 26 -4.07 -7.08 -9.36
N SER A 27 -4.17 -7.97 -10.34
CA SER A 27 -4.93 -9.22 -10.21
C SER A 27 -4.18 -10.24 -9.34
N PRO A 28 -4.87 -11.11 -8.58
CA PRO A 28 -4.22 -12.14 -7.75
C PRO A 28 -3.21 -13.01 -8.51
N GLU A 29 -3.49 -13.33 -9.77
CA GLU A 29 -2.59 -14.08 -10.65
C GLU A 29 -1.26 -13.36 -10.89
N ARG A 30 -1.29 -12.03 -11.06
CA ARG A 30 -0.10 -11.20 -11.23
C ARG A 30 0.70 -11.08 -9.95
N PHE A 31 0.01 -11.01 -8.81
CA PHE A 31 0.65 -11.01 -7.50
C PHE A 31 1.46 -12.28 -7.30
N ASP A 32 0.84 -13.43 -7.55
CA ASP A 32 1.47 -14.75 -7.43
C ASP A 32 2.62 -14.92 -8.45
N GLU A 33 2.47 -14.43 -9.68
CA GLU A 33 3.53 -14.43 -10.70
C GLU A 33 4.77 -13.62 -10.24
N ILE A 34 4.54 -12.41 -9.73
CA ILE A 34 5.63 -11.53 -9.26
C ILE A 34 6.27 -12.13 -8.00
N MET A 35 5.48 -12.61 -7.04
CA MET A 35 5.98 -13.25 -5.83
C MET A 35 6.75 -14.54 -6.11
N LYS A 36 6.32 -15.36 -7.09
CA LYS A 36 7.04 -16.58 -7.49
C LYS A 36 8.38 -16.29 -8.16
N ARG A 37 8.47 -15.23 -8.96
CA ARG A 37 9.70 -14.87 -9.68
C ARG A 37 10.67 -14.05 -8.85
N GLY A 38 10.14 -13.10 -8.09
CA GLY A 38 10.91 -12.11 -7.34
C GLY A 38 11.07 -12.43 -5.85
N GLY A 39 10.22 -13.27 -5.28
CA GLY A 39 10.14 -13.44 -3.82
C GLY A 39 9.35 -12.30 -3.19
N GLU A 40 9.79 -11.81 -2.03
CA GLU A 40 9.14 -10.77 -1.23
C GLU A 40 9.28 -9.36 -1.84
N TRP A 41 8.90 -9.17 -3.10
CA TRP A 41 8.91 -7.88 -3.78
C TRP A 41 7.64 -7.07 -3.53
N LEU A 42 6.54 -7.75 -3.23
CA LEU A 42 5.23 -7.14 -3.02
C LEU A 42 4.65 -7.58 -1.68
N GLU A 43 3.93 -6.66 -1.04
CA GLU A 43 3.12 -6.92 0.16
C GLU A 43 1.66 -6.65 -0.16
N GLU A 44 0.75 -7.56 0.22
CA GLU A 44 -0.68 -7.31 0.10
C GLU A 44 -1.09 -6.19 1.05
N VAL A 45 -1.53 -5.06 0.47
CA VAL A 45 -2.11 -3.97 1.27
C VAL A 45 -3.54 -4.36 1.58
N LYS A 46 -3.72 -5.10 2.66
CA LYS A 46 -5.03 -5.18 3.32
C LYS A 46 -5.35 -3.76 3.75
N THR A 47 -6.35 -3.16 3.11
CA THR A 47 -7.01 -1.97 3.62
C THR A 47 -7.65 -2.33 4.96
N GLU A 48 -6.84 -2.38 6.02
CA GLU A 48 -7.36 -2.03 7.31
C GLU A 48 -7.77 -0.57 7.18
N PRO A 49 -9.06 -0.22 7.38
CA PRO A 49 -9.39 1.17 7.55
C PRO A 49 -8.53 1.63 8.71
N LYS A 50 -7.64 2.60 8.47
CA LYS A 50 -7.02 3.34 9.56
C LYS A 50 -8.17 3.85 10.41
N LYS A 51 -8.52 3.12 11.48
CA LYS A 51 -9.17 3.68 12.66
C LYS A 51 -8.14 4.57 13.32
N ALA A 52 -7.84 5.71 12.70
CA ALA A 52 -7.43 6.89 13.43
C ALA A 52 -8.71 7.59 13.90
N GLY A 53 -9.44 6.90 14.78
CA GLY A 53 -10.44 7.54 15.62
C GLY A 53 -9.69 8.24 16.75
N ALA A 54 -9.60 9.57 16.68
CA ALA A 54 -9.53 10.43 17.85
C ALA A 54 -10.19 11.76 17.48
N LYS A 55 -11.53 11.78 17.51
CA LYS A 55 -12.22 12.98 17.96
C LYS A 55 -11.74 13.22 19.38
N ASN A 56 -11.09 14.34 19.64
CA ASN A 56 -11.37 15.03 20.89
C ASN A 56 -11.53 16.52 20.59
N ASP A 57 -12.80 16.87 20.46
CA ASP A 57 -13.42 18.13 20.85
C ASP A 57 -12.61 18.83 21.96
N GLY A 58 -11.67 19.68 21.55
CA GLY A 58 -11.01 20.64 22.42
C GLY A 58 -11.88 21.87 22.63
N GLY A 59 -13.15 21.68 22.98
CA GLY A 59 -13.99 22.74 23.49
C GLY A 59 -13.43 23.22 24.83
N ARG A 60 -12.67 24.32 24.83
CA ARG A 60 -12.51 25.16 26.01
C ARG A 60 -13.03 26.55 25.72
N THR A 61 -14.29 26.73 26.09
CA THR A 61 -14.95 28.02 26.26
C THR A 61 -14.28 28.84 27.37
N LYS A 62 -14.19 30.15 27.12
CA LYS A 62 -14.38 31.29 28.04
C LYS A 62 -13.56 31.37 29.35
N LYS A 63 -12.82 32.47 29.51
CA LYS A 63 -12.84 33.42 30.65
C LYS A 63 -11.95 34.60 30.26
N ALA A 64 -12.53 35.77 29.97
CA ALA A 64 -12.94 36.83 30.91
C ALA A 64 -11.84 37.88 31.01
#